data_AF-A0A067E3M6-F1
#
_entry.id   AF-A0A067E3M6-F1
#
_cell.length_a   1.000
_cell.length_b   1.000
_cell.length_c   1.000
_cell.angle_alpha   90.00
_cell.angle_beta   90.00
_cell.angle_gamma   90.00
#
_symmetry.space_group_name_H-M   'P 1'
#
loop_
_entity.id
_entity.type
_entity.pdbx_description
1 polymer ?
#
loop_
_entity_poly.entity_id
_entity_poly.type
_entity_poly.pdbx_seq_one_letter_code
_entity_poly.pdbx_strand_id
1 'polypeptide(L)'
;MSGSRIRVAGRFKPCVHTGCFDLETFVELNQRTRKWQCPICMKNYSLEDLIIDPYFHRITTMMRNFADDLTEIEVKHDGSWRVKCKGENNNLAEWHSPDGSTYAARSEVVSNSETKQLVNSGQTIIARIKKNLSANVDQCLWLQQRRGRSYCQSGYK
;
A
#
# COMPACT_ATOMS: atom_id res chain seq x y z
N MET A 1 0.64 -2.45 -14.21
CA MET A 1 0.75 -1.46 -13.11
C MET A 1 0.59 -0.08 -13.74
N SER A 2 -0.09 0.88 -13.11
CA SER A 2 -0.55 2.13 -13.75
C SER A 2 0.56 3.07 -14.23
N GLY A 3 1.83 2.82 -13.87
CA GLY A 3 2.94 3.75 -14.14
C GLY A 3 2.87 5.05 -13.34
N SER A 4 1.83 5.22 -12.53
CA SER A 4 1.59 6.39 -11.69
C SER A 4 2.24 6.23 -10.31
N ARG A 5 2.46 7.37 -9.63
CA ARG A 5 2.95 7.42 -8.25
C ARG A 5 2.04 6.62 -7.32
N ILE A 6 2.65 5.82 -6.45
CA ILE A 6 1.93 5.07 -5.40
C ILE A 6 1.30 6.06 -4.42
N ARG A 7 -0.02 6.00 -4.26
CA ARG A 7 -0.78 6.81 -3.29
C ARG A 7 -0.92 6.08 -1.96
N VAL A 8 -1.18 4.78 -2.04
CA VAL A 8 -1.32 3.88 -0.89
C VAL A 8 -0.41 2.68 -1.11
N ALA A 9 0.67 2.58 -0.33
CA ALA A 9 1.65 1.51 -0.47
C ALA A 9 1.09 0.17 0.03
N GLY A 10 0.69 -0.69 -0.91
CA GLY A 10 0.18 -2.02 -0.64
C GLY A 10 1.23 -3.11 -0.83
N ARG A 11 1.17 -4.15 -0.01
CA ARG A 11 1.90 -5.41 -0.21
C ARG A 11 1.14 -6.57 0.41
N PHE A 12 1.53 -7.80 0.10
CA PHE A 12 1.07 -8.97 0.83
C PHE A 12 2.03 -9.28 1.98
N LYS A 13 1.51 -9.72 3.13
CA LYS A 13 2.32 -10.11 4.31
C LYS A 13 3.39 -11.16 3.98
N PRO A 14 3.12 -12.22 3.19
CA PRO A 14 4.12 -13.27 2.94
C PRO A 14 5.12 -12.90 1.83
N CYS A 15 5.02 -11.70 1.23
CA CYS A 15 5.97 -11.28 0.21
C CYS A 15 7.37 -11.06 0.81
N VAL A 16 8.36 -11.78 0.27
CA VAL A 16 9.78 -11.66 0.62
C VAL A 16 10.47 -10.44 -0.01
N HIS A 17 9.86 -9.83 -1.02
CA HIS A 17 10.37 -8.58 -1.59
C HIS A 17 10.02 -7.39 -0.70
N THR A 18 10.83 -6.34 -0.77
CA THR A 18 10.60 -5.09 -0.04
C THR A 18 9.66 -4.13 -0.76
N GLY A 19 9.51 -4.26 -2.08
CA GLY A 19 8.70 -3.35 -2.90
C GLY A 19 7.21 -3.37 -2.56
N CYS A 20 6.56 -2.23 -2.80
CA CYS A 20 5.12 -2.05 -2.69
C CYS A 20 4.49 -1.70 -4.05
N PHE A 21 3.18 -1.85 -4.15
CA PHE A 21 2.38 -1.45 -5.30
C PHE A 21 1.26 -0.51 -4.87
N ASP A 22 0.66 0.22 -5.81
CA ASP A 22 -0.49 1.06 -5.49
C ASP A 22 -1.71 0.21 -5.14
N LEU A 23 -2.11 0.26 -3.86
CA LEU A 23 -3.13 -0.61 -3.30
C LEU A 23 -4.51 -0.36 -3.90
N GLU A 24 -4.88 0.91 -4.09
CA GLU A 24 -6.18 1.29 -4.65
C GLU A 24 -6.32 0.75 -6.07
N THR A 25 -5.36 1.07 -6.94
CA THR A 25 -5.33 0.57 -8.32
C THR A 25 -5.32 -0.95 -8.37
N PHE A 26 -4.51 -1.61 -7.53
CA PHE A 26 -4.43 -3.06 -7.50
C PHE A 26 -5.75 -3.73 -7.12
N VAL A 27 -6.44 -3.18 -6.12
CA VAL A 27 -7.75 -3.68 -5.67
C VAL A 27 -8.81 -3.47 -6.75
N GLU A 28 -8.87 -2.29 -7.38
CA GLU A 28 -9.85 -1.99 -8.44
C GLU A 28 -9.72 -2.92 -9.65
N LEU A 29 -8.48 -3.26 -10.03
CA LEU A 29 -8.21 -4.19 -11.13
C LEU A 29 -8.61 -5.62 -10.77
N ASN A 30 -8.25 -6.09 -9.58
CA ASN A 30 -8.42 -7.50 -9.20
C ASN A 30 -9.81 -7.82 -8.62
N GLN A 31 -10.58 -6.80 -8.21
CA GLN A 31 -12.01 -6.96 -7.92
C GLN A 31 -12.79 -7.51 -9.11
N ARG A 32 -12.42 -7.13 -10.34
CA ARG A 32 -13.07 -7.59 -11.57
C ARG A 32 -12.65 -9.01 -11.95
N THR A 33 -11.36 -9.32 -11.83
CA THR A 33 -10.78 -10.59 -12.32
C THR A 33 -10.76 -11.69 -11.28
N ARG A 34 -10.93 -11.37 -9.99
CA ARG A 34 -10.81 -12.28 -8.83
C ARG A 34 -9.46 -13.00 -8.74
N LYS A 35 -8.40 -12.39 -9.27
CA LYS A 35 -7.03 -12.94 -9.23
C LYS A 35 -6.16 -12.11 -8.30
N TRP A 36 -5.80 -12.65 -7.13
CA TRP A 36 -4.96 -11.96 -6.15
C TRP A 36 -3.49 -12.35 -6.29
N GLN A 37 -2.93 -12.08 -7.47
CA GLN A 37 -1.53 -12.33 -7.76
C GLN A 37 -0.70 -11.08 -7.47
N CYS A 38 0.37 -11.22 -6.69
CA CYS A 38 1.28 -10.11 -6.43
C CYS A 38 1.94 -9.64 -7.74
N PRO A 39 1.89 -8.35 -8.09
CA PRO A 39 2.44 -7.85 -9.35
C PRO A 39 3.97 -7.80 -9.38
N ILE A 40 4.63 -8.05 -8.23
CA ILE A 40 6.09 -8.00 -8.09
C ILE A 40 6.67 -9.42 -8.12
N CYS A 41 6.21 -10.31 -7.23
CA CYS A 41 6.73 -11.69 -7.16
C CYS A 41 5.90 -12.73 -7.90
N MET A 42 4.79 -12.34 -8.53
CA MET A 42 3.90 -13.21 -9.29
C MET A 42 3.31 -14.41 -8.53
N LYS A 43 3.40 -14.41 -7.20
CA LYS A 43 2.76 -15.42 -6.33
C LYS A 43 1.30 -15.06 -6.05
N ASN A 44 0.45 -16.07 -5.94
CA ASN A 44 -0.95 -15.92 -5.53
C ASN A 44 -1.05 -15.85 -4.01
N TYR A 45 -1.89 -14.95 -3.51
CA TYR A 45 -2.14 -14.76 -2.09
C TYR A 45 -3.63 -14.64 -1.80
N SER A 46 -3.98 -14.69 -0.51
CA SER A 46 -5.34 -14.39 -0.06
C SER A 46 -5.57 -12.88 0.02
N LEU A 47 -6.83 -12.44 -0.03
CA LEU A 47 -7.17 -11.02 0.20
C LEU A 47 -6.84 -10.61 1.64
N GLU A 48 -6.87 -11.56 2.56
CA GLU A 48 -6.61 -11.38 3.99
C GLU A 48 -5.14 -11.03 4.26
N ASP A 49 -4.24 -11.45 3.38
CA ASP A 49 -2.81 -11.16 3.42
C ASP A 49 -2.46 -9.75 2.96
N LEU A 50 -3.39 -9.05 2.30
CA LEU A 50 -3.17 -7.71 1.77
C LEU A 50 -3.11 -6.67 2.91
N ILE A 51 -2.01 -5.93 2.96
CA ILE A 51 -1.76 -4.88 3.95
C ILE A 51 -1.31 -3.58 3.30
N ILE A 52 -1.49 -2.49 4.03
CA ILE A 52 -0.77 -1.24 3.79
C ILE A 52 0.57 -1.39 4.49
N ASP A 53 1.66 -1.25 3.74
CA ASP A 53 3.01 -1.28 4.31
C ASP A 53 3.22 0.00 5.14
N PRO A 54 3.40 -0.08 6.46
CA PRO A 54 3.43 1.10 7.31
C PRO A 54 4.65 2.00 7.05
N TYR A 55 5.75 1.42 6.56
CA TYR A 55 6.98 2.15 6.28
C TYR A 55 6.86 2.91 4.96
N PHE A 56 6.60 2.21 3.85
CA PHE A 56 6.47 2.87 2.54
C PHE A 56 5.22 3.75 2.44
N HIS A 57 4.15 3.46 3.19
CA HIS A 57 2.97 4.33 3.22
C HIS A 57 3.27 5.68 3.89
N ARG A 58 4.13 5.68 4.92
CA ARG A 58 4.60 6.92 5.53
C ARG A 58 5.41 7.75 4.55
N ILE A 59 6.38 7.14 3.87
CA ILE A 59 7.23 7.79 2.87
C ILE A 59 6.37 8.39 1.75
N THR A 60 5.48 7.59 1.16
CA THR A 60 4.57 8.06 0.08
C THR A 60 3.65 9.18 0.55
N THR A 61 3.24 9.21 1.82
CA THR A 61 2.46 10.31 2.39
C THR A 61 3.28 11.59 2.52
N MET A 62 4.54 11.49 2.96
CA MET A 62 5.45 12.65 3.03
C MET A 62 5.77 13.20 1.63
N MET A 63 5.92 12.32 0.65
CA MET A 63 6.19 12.71 -0.75
C MET A 63 4.97 13.28 -1.48
N ARG A 64 3.75 13.24 -0.90
CA ARG A 64 2.51 13.61 -1.58
C ARG A 64 2.46 15.08 -2.02
N ASN A 65 3.12 15.96 -1.27
CA ASN A 65 3.11 17.40 -1.51
C ASN A 65 4.29 17.87 -2.39
N PHE A 66 5.13 16.94 -2.84
CA PHE A 66 6.29 17.24 -3.67
C PHE A 66 6.00 16.94 -5.14
N ALA A 67 6.77 17.57 -6.01
CA ALA A 67 6.60 17.47 -7.45
C ALA A 67 6.69 16.02 -7.96
N ASP A 68 6.01 15.78 -9.08
CA ASP A 68 5.83 14.46 -9.67
C ASP A 68 7.13 13.82 -10.18
N ASP A 69 8.17 14.62 -10.38
CA ASP A 69 9.52 14.23 -10.80
C ASP A 69 10.29 13.42 -9.73
N LEU A 70 9.87 13.47 -8.46
CA LEU A 70 10.47 12.69 -7.37
C LEU A 70 9.97 11.23 -7.36
N THR A 71 10.60 10.37 -8.16
CA THR A 71 10.18 8.97 -8.34
C THR A 71 11.07 7.95 -7.63
N GLU A 72 12.27 8.34 -7.20
CA GLU A 72 13.27 7.45 -6.61
C GLU A 72 13.61 7.86 -5.17
N ILE A 73 13.74 6.85 -4.31
CA ILE A 73 14.25 7.00 -2.94
C ILE A 73 15.44 6.08 -2.72
N GLU A 74 16.33 6.48 -1.83
CA GLU A 74 17.42 5.65 -1.32
C GLU A 74 17.07 5.21 0.10
N VAL A 75 17.27 3.92 0.40
CA VAL A 75 16.99 3.33 1.71
C VAL A 75 18.24 2.59 2.20
N LYS A 76 18.68 2.90 3.42
CA LYS A 76 19.80 2.25 4.11
C LYS A 76 19.34 1.00 4.87
N HIS A 77 20.31 0.19 5.30
CA HIS A 77 20.04 -1.02 6.09
C HIS A 77 19.41 -0.74 7.46
N ASP A 78 19.67 0.43 8.04
CA ASP A 78 19.04 0.90 9.30
C ASP A 78 17.59 1.40 9.09
N GLY A 79 17.08 1.37 7.86
CA GLY A 79 15.77 1.88 7.47
C GLY A 79 15.71 3.40 7.27
N SER A 80 16.82 4.10 7.45
CA SER A 80 16.89 5.53 7.12
C SER A 80 16.73 5.71 5.60
N TRP A 81 16.06 6.77 5.20
CA TRP A 81 15.71 7.00 3.79
C TRP A 81 15.87 8.46 3.39
N ARG A 82 15.99 8.71 2.09
CA ARG A 82 15.96 10.04 1.48
C ARG A 82 15.45 9.97 0.05
N VAL A 83 14.97 11.08 -0.48
CA VAL A 83 14.59 11.20 -1.88
C VAL A 83 15.83 11.51 -2.72
N LYS A 84 15.92 10.86 -3.89
CA LYS A 84 16.97 11.13 -4.87
C LYS A 84 16.52 12.27 -5.79
N CYS A 85 16.87 13.50 -5.42
CA CYS A 85 16.54 14.70 -6.19
C CYS A 85 17.56 14.92 -7.32
N LYS A 86 17.08 15.39 -8.49
CA LYS A 86 17.92 15.88 -9.60
C LYS A 86 18.02 17.43 -9.64
N GLY A 87 17.53 18.14 -8.62
CA GLY A 87 17.49 19.62 -8.54
C GLY A 87 17.25 20.14 -7.10
N GLU A 88 17.29 21.48 -6.93
CA GLU A 88 17.54 22.21 -5.66
C GLU A 88 16.53 22.02 -4.51
N ASN A 89 17.07 22.05 -3.28
CA ASN A 89 16.43 22.33 -1.97
C ASN A 89 15.07 21.67 -1.66
N ASN A 90 15.04 20.34 -1.69
CA ASN A 90 13.97 19.58 -1.03
C ASN A 90 14.46 19.09 0.33
N ASN A 91 13.76 19.42 1.42
CA ASN A 91 14.04 18.90 2.77
C ASN A 91 14.01 17.36 2.82
N LEU A 92 13.37 16.70 1.84
CA LEU A 92 13.37 15.24 1.69
C LEU A 92 14.67 14.65 1.12
N ALA A 93 15.59 15.48 0.62
CA ALA A 93 16.91 15.05 0.19
C ALA A 93 17.85 14.73 1.37
N GLU A 94 17.50 15.22 2.56
CA GLU A 94 18.18 14.86 3.80
C GLU A 94 17.83 13.43 4.24
N TRP A 95 18.68 12.85 5.09
CA TRP A 95 18.40 11.54 5.66
C TRP A 95 17.32 11.65 6.74
N HIS A 96 16.21 10.96 6.51
CA HIS A 96 15.15 10.72 7.47
C HIS A 96 15.35 9.37 8.17
N SER A 97 15.01 9.32 9.45
CA SER A 97 14.89 8.09 10.23
C SER A 97 13.71 7.22 9.73
N PRO A 98 13.60 5.95 10.16
CA PRO A 98 12.50 5.08 9.75
C PRO A 98 11.10 5.58 10.11
N ASP A 99 10.99 6.46 11.11
CA ASP A 99 9.75 7.10 11.53
C ASP A 99 9.45 8.41 10.76
N GLY A 100 10.32 8.84 9.85
CA GLY A 100 10.18 10.05 9.05
C GLY A 100 10.83 11.31 9.67
N SER A 101 11.33 11.25 10.91
CA SER A 101 12.02 12.37 11.55
C SER A 101 13.37 12.68 10.87
N THR A 102 13.72 13.96 10.72
CA THR A 102 15.05 14.35 10.21
C THR A 102 16.11 14.13 11.30
N TYR A 103 17.33 13.73 10.92
CA TYR A 103 18.43 13.55 11.88
C TYR A 103 18.75 14.81 12.70
N ALA A 104 18.46 16.01 12.16
CA ALA A 104 18.64 17.29 12.85
C ALA A 104 17.67 17.52 14.02
N ALA A 105 16.49 16.87 14.02
CA ALA A 105 15.46 17.04 15.05
C ALA A 105 15.71 16.21 16.32
N ARG A 106 16.78 15.40 16.36
CA ARG A 106 17.02 14.45 17.47
C ARG A 106 17.47 15.10 18.79
N SER A 107 17.63 16.42 18.84
CA SER A 107 17.99 17.14 20.07
C SER A 107 16.81 17.67 20.90
N GLU A 108 15.58 17.75 20.39
CA GLU A 108 14.47 18.29 21.19
C GLU A 108 13.17 17.48 21.05
N VAL A 109 12.88 16.77 22.15
CA VAL A 109 11.58 16.29 22.64
C VAL A 109 10.87 15.17 21.85
N VAL A 110 10.87 13.99 22.47
CA VAL A 110 9.94 12.88 22.20
C VAL A 110 8.52 13.35 22.55
N SER A 111 7.65 13.47 21.54
CA SER A 111 6.19 13.47 21.76
C SER A 111 5.55 12.36 20.92
N ASN A 112 5.08 11.35 21.64
CA ASN A 112 4.56 10.10 21.11
C ASN A 112 3.07 10.28 20.79
N SER A 113 2.70 10.88 19.66
CA SER A 113 1.29 11.09 19.30
C SER A 113 0.95 10.81 17.82
N GLU A 114 1.87 10.95 16.88
CA GLU A 114 1.56 10.84 15.44
C GLU A 114 1.51 9.39 14.90
N THR A 115 2.05 8.42 15.62
CA THR A 115 2.09 7.00 15.20
C THR A 115 0.74 6.29 15.30
N LYS A 116 -0.19 6.76 16.15
CA LYS A 116 -1.51 6.12 16.30
C LYS A 116 -2.48 6.50 15.18
N GLN A 117 -2.34 7.68 14.58
CA GLN A 117 -3.33 8.20 13.64
C GLN A 117 -3.19 7.60 12.23
N LEU A 118 -1.97 7.32 11.77
CA LEU A 118 -1.69 6.71 10.46
C LEU A 118 -2.12 5.23 10.39
N VAL A 119 -1.91 4.47 11.48
CA VAL A 119 -2.34 3.06 11.58
C VAL A 119 -3.87 2.96 11.55
N ASN A 120 -4.56 3.85 12.26
CA ASN A 120 -6.02 3.91 12.27
C ASN A 120 -6.61 4.30 10.90
N SER A 121 -6.02 5.27 10.20
CA SER A 121 -6.42 5.66 8.84
C SER A 121 -6.17 4.54 7.81
N GLY A 122 -5.06 3.81 7.91
CA GLY A 122 -4.80 2.66 7.04
C GLY A 122 -5.76 1.48 7.29
N GLN A 123 -6.07 1.18 8.55
CA GLN A 123 -7.02 0.13 8.93
C GLN A 123 -8.45 0.44 8.45
N THR A 124 -8.88 1.72 8.46
CA THR A 124 -10.18 2.11 7.92
C THR A 124 -10.25 1.99 6.39
N ILE A 125 -9.16 2.27 5.66
CA ILE A 125 -9.10 2.08 4.20
C ILE A 125 -9.20 0.59 3.84
N ILE A 126 -8.42 -0.29 4.47
CA ILE A 126 -8.50 -1.73 4.23
C ILE A 126 -9.90 -2.26 4.59
N ALA A 127 -10.48 -1.81 5.70
CA ALA A 127 -11.84 -2.20 6.09
C ALA A 127 -12.88 -1.74 5.06
N ARG A 128 -12.77 -0.51 4.53
CA ARG A 128 -13.66 0.02 3.48
C ARG A 128 -13.50 -0.74 2.17
N ILE A 129 -12.26 -1.05 1.78
CA ILE A 129 -11.94 -1.89 0.63
C ILE A 129 -12.57 -3.28 0.81
N LYS A 130 -12.35 -3.95 1.94
CA LYS A 130 -12.91 -5.28 2.24
C LYS A 130 -14.44 -5.28 2.26
N LYS A 131 -15.08 -4.24 2.81
CA LYS A 131 -16.54 -4.09 2.83
C LYS A 131 -17.13 -3.88 1.42
N ASN A 132 -16.44 -3.10 0.57
CA ASN A 132 -16.85 -2.94 -0.83
C ASN A 132 -16.63 -4.23 -1.63
N LEU A 133 -15.57 -4.98 -1.34
CA LEU A 133 -15.32 -6.30 -1.90
C LEU A 133 -16.42 -7.30 -1.54
N SER A 134 -16.83 -7.37 -0.27
CA SER A 134 -17.92 -8.27 0.15
C SER A 134 -19.24 -7.88 -0.50
N ALA A 135 -19.59 -6.58 -0.53
CA ALA A 135 -20.79 -6.10 -1.22
C ALA A 135 -20.80 -6.45 -2.72
N ASN A 136 -19.65 -6.34 -3.40
CA ASN A 136 -19.52 -6.74 -4.81
C ASN A 136 -19.55 -8.26 -4.99
N VAL A 137 -19.02 -9.06 -4.05
CA VAL A 137 -19.19 -10.53 -4.04
C VAL A 137 -20.67 -10.88 -3.95
N ASP A 138 -21.38 -10.30 -2.99
CA ASP A 138 -22.80 -10.57 -2.75
C ASP A 138 -23.66 -10.14 -3.94
N GLN A 139 -23.35 -9.00 -4.56
CA GLN A 139 -24.03 -8.54 -5.77
C GLN A 139 -23.74 -9.44 -6.98
N CYS A 140 -22.51 -9.91 -7.16
CA CYS A 140 -22.16 -10.88 -8.21
C CYS A 140 -22.86 -12.23 -7.99
N LEU A 141 -22.86 -12.77 -6.77
CA LEU A 141 -23.57 -13.99 -6.40
C LEU A 141 -25.07 -13.85 -6.66
N TRP A 142 -25.66 -12.72 -6.27
CA TRP A 142 -27.07 -12.44 -6.50
C TRP A 142 -27.44 -12.34 -7.99
N LEU A 143 -26.61 -11.70 -8.81
CA LEU A 143 -26.78 -11.65 -10.26
C LEU A 143 -26.58 -13.01 -10.94
N GLN A 144 -25.71 -13.85 -10.39
CA GLN A 144 -25.48 -15.23 -10.86
C GLN A 144 -26.65 -16.15 -10.47
N GLN A 145 -27.21 -16.01 -9.26
CA GLN A 145 -28.38 -16.76 -8.79
C GLN A 145 -29.63 -16.44 -9.65
N ARG A 146 -29.79 -15.18 -10.10
CA ARG A 146 -30.86 -14.78 -11.03
C ARG A 146 -30.69 -15.27 -12.46
N ARG A 147 -29.47 -15.68 -12.86
CA ARG A 147 -29.16 -16.13 -14.24
C ARG A 147 -29.16 -17.65 -14.42
N GLY A 148 -29.55 -18.42 -13.41
CA GLY A 148 -29.87 -19.85 -13.57
C GLY A 148 -28.74 -20.72 -14.14
N ARG A 149 -27.46 -20.36 -13.93
CA ARG A 149 -26.33 -21.22 -14.31
C ARG A 149 -25.76 -21.89 -13.06
N SER A 150 -26.17 -23.13 -12.86
CA SER A 150 -25.47 -24.10 -12.02
C SER A 150 -24.09 -24.35 -12.61
N TYR A 151 -23.01 -24.05 -11.88
CA TYR A 151 -21.76 -24.81 -12.02
C TYR A 151 -20.98 -24.84 -10.70
N CYS A 152 -20.40 -26.03 -10.49
CA CYS A 152 -19.75 -26.55 -9.31
C CYS A 152 -18.77 -25.59 -8.62
N GLN A 153 -18.90 -25.52 -7.29
CA GLN A 153 -17.78 -25.15 -6.44
C GLN A 153 -16.69 -26.24 -6.59
N SER A 154 -15.59 -25.91 -7.25
CA SER A 154 -14.32 -26.56 -6.92
C SER A 154 -13.85 -25.91 -5.62
N GLY A 155 -13.95 -26.67 -4.54
CA GLY A 155 -13.36 -26.31 -3.26
C GLY A 155 -11.84 -26.25 -3.39
N TYR A 156 -11.22 -25.39 -2.60
CA TYR A 156 -9.79 -25.44 -2.37
C TYR A 156 -9.56 -25.80 -0.91
N LYS A 157 -9.24 -27.08 -0.73
CA LYS A 157 -8.18 -27.53 0.19
C LYS A 157 -6.84 -26.99 -0.29
#